data_AF-A0A0Q6V2K1-F1
#
_entry.id   AF-A0A0Q6V2K1-F1
#
_cell.length_a   1.000
_cell.length_b   1.000
_cell.length_c   1.000
_cell.angle_alpha   90.00
_cell.angle_beta   90.00
_cell.angle_gamma   90.00
#
_symmetry.space_group_name_H-M   'P 1'
#
loop_
_entity.id
_entity.type
_entity.pdbx_description
1 polymer ?
#
loop_
_entity_poly.entity_id
_entity_poly.type
_entity_poly.pdbx_seq_one_letter_code
_entity_poly.pdbx_strand_id
1 'polypeptide(L)'
;MSHRHARESTGPALLSEQVGRRVELSDGTRLGALMDLTVALGVPRPHTTHALVRGSHDAVHLVECDAMSGLTATTGPVRLDPGVDLRTPPGRRTDQRRPTLPPDEVLLMRDVVDTQVVDLQGHHLTRVSDVLLSRDGDRFLVLSVDLGAGAMLRRLGLRRMARYAGERSVDWHDLHLTSPRAHQVQLATAGVPFRRLGPADLAELLARLSTAGAMDLVRALEPRRAAAAIRHSHPRVGRRLMQHLSPQEQHDLVSAAPAEDTPALTHLVQDRAPAASTGSPRRYRRTDGWRLHRPPRR
;
A
#
# COMPACT_ATOMS: atom_id res chain seq x y z
N MET A 1 -14.08 34.57 -32.01
CA MET A 1 -13.79 33.18 -31.59
C MET A 1 -12.36 33.11 -31.07
N SER A 2 -12.19 33.04 -29.75
CA SER A 2 -10.93 32.68 -29.09
C SER A 2 -11.27 32.46 -27.61
N HIS A 3 -11.77 31.26 -27.31
CA HIS A 3 -11.94 30.82 -25.93
C HIS A 3 -10.55 30.59 -25.33
N ARG A 4 -10.08 31.57 -24.53
CA ARG A 4 -9.02 31.34 -23.54
C ARG A 4 -9.50 30.23 -22.62
N HIS A 5 -9.03 29.00 -22.83
CA HIS A 5 -8.96 28.02 -21.76
C HIS A 5 -8.01 28.59 -20.71
N ALA A 6 -8.57 29.14 -19.64
CA ALA A 6 -7.82 29.41 -18.42
C ALA A 6 -7.23 28.08 -17.97
N ARG A 7 -5.91 27.93 -18.08
CA ARG A 7 -5.16 26.91 -17.36
C ARG A 7 -5.34 27.24 -15.88
N GLU A 8 -6.34 26.64 -15.24
CA GLU A 8 -6.34 26.51 -13.79
C GLU A 8 -5.00 25.89 -13.41
N SER A 9 -4.28 26.50 -12.48
CA SER A 9 -3.04 25.93 -11.98
C SER A 9 -3.39 24.68 -11.18
N THR A 10 -3.35 23.53 -11.86
CA THR A 10 -3.68 22.20 -11.35
C THR A 10 -2.60 21.72 -10.39
N GLY A 11 -2.57 22.30 -9.18
CA GLY A 11 -1.73 21.81 -8.11
C GLY A 11 -2.10 20.37 -7.75
N PRO A 12 -1.15 19.54 -7.32
CA PRO A 12 -1.44 18.20 -6.88
C PRO A 12 -2.33 18.23 -5.62
N ALA A 13 -3.27 17.29 -5.52
CA ALA A 13 -4.18 17.14 -4.39
C ALA A 13 -3.69 16.04 -3.44
N LEU A 14 -3.91 16.20 -2.15
CA LEU A 14 -3.65 15.13 -1.18
C LEU A 14 -4.90 14.26 -1.02
N LEU A 15 -4.71 12.95 -0.95
CA LEU A 15 -5.79 12.00 -0.71
C LEU A 15 -6.54 12.32 0.59
N SER A 16 -5.82 12.67 1.65
CA SER A 16 -6.43 13.00 2.94
C SER A 16 -7.38 14.21 2.89
N GLU A 17 -7.21 15.12 1.93
CA GLU A 17 -8.11 16.27 1.72
C GLU A 17 -9.38 15.90 0.93
N GLN A 18 -9.34 14.79 0.18
CA GLN A 18 -10.49 14.28 -0.55
C GLN A 18 -11.42 13.49 0.37
N VAL A 19 -10.85 12.75 1.31
CA VAL A 19 -11.61 11.94 2.27
C VAL A 19 -12.47 12.81 3.17
N GLY A 20 -13.72 12.41 3.36
CA GLY A 20 -14.74 13.12 4.14
C GLY A 20 -15.60 14.09 3.33
N ARG A 21 -15.23 14.36 2.07
CA ARG A 21 -16.06 15.19 1.17
C ARG A 21 -17.44 14.57 0.99
N ARG A 22 -18.47 15.42 0.98
CA ARG A 22 -19.86 14.99 0.77
C ARG A 22 -20.00 14.43 -0.64
N VAL A 23 -20.68 13.30 -0.77
CA VAL A 23 -21.08 12.73 -2.06
C VAL A 23 -22.58 12.92 -2.23
N GLU A 24 -22.98 13.51 -3.34
CA GLU A 24 -24.36 13.82 -3.69
C GLU A 24 -24.72 13.17 -5.03
N LEU A 25 -25.98 12.80 -5.19
CA LEU A 25 -26.54 12.46 -6.50
C LEU A 25 -26.73 13.73 -7.33
N SER A 26 -26.95 13.57 -8.63
CA SER A 26 -27.16 14.67 -9.57
C SER A 26 -28.34 15.58 -9.22
N ASP A 27 -29.33 15.08 -8.46
CA ASP A 27 -30.49 15.81 -7.95
C ASP A 27 -30.21 16.59 -6.64
N GLY A 28 -28.98 16.53 -6.10
CA GLY A 28 -28.58 17.15 -4.84
C GLY A 28 -28.85 16.29 -3.60
N THR A 29 -29.47 15.13 -3.75
CA THR A 29 -29.70 14.18 -2.66
C THR A 29 -28.35 13.70 -2.12
N ARG A 30 -28.16 13.76 -0.80
CA ARG A 30 -26.93 13.30 -0.16
C ARG A 30 -26.86 11.77 -0.21
N LEU A 31 -25.87 11.22 -0.90
CA LEU A 31 -25.55 9.80 -0.79
C LEU A 31 -24.76 9.51 0.49
N GLY A 32 -23.74 10.33 0.80
CA GLY A 32 -22.83 10.01 1.88
C GLY A 32 -21.60 10.90 1.99
N ALA A 33 -20.48 10.31 2.41
CA ALA A 33 -19.16 10.93 2.41
C ALA A 33 -18.11 9.99 1.81
N LEU A 34 -17.18 10.54 1.04
CA LEU A 34 -16.04 9.82 0.47
C LEU A 34 -15.18 9.28 1.59
N MET A 35 -14.96 7.97 1.63
CA MET A 35 -14.13 7.30 2.63
C MET A 35 -12.72 7.03 2.11
N ASP A 36 -12.62 6.64 0.84
CA ASP A 36 -11.41 6.08 0.28
C ASP A 36 -11.52 6.03 -1.25
N LEU A 37 -10.39 5.84 -1.93
CA LEU A 37 -10.28 5.65 -3.37
C LEU A 37 -9.48 4.38 -3.64
N THR A 38 -9.84 3.65 -4.69
CA THR A 38 -9.12 2.45 -5.11
C THR A 38 -8.26 2.69 -6.33
N VAL A 39 -7.20 1.90 -6.46
CA VAL A 39 -6.35 1.85 -7.65
C VAL A 39 -6.00 0.41 -7.98
N ALA A 40 -5.88 0.12 -9.27
CA ALA A 40 -5.28 -1.12 -9.76
C ALA A 40 -3.74 -1.02 -9.68
N LEU A 41 -3.09 -2.10 -9.24
CA LEU A 41 -1.64 -2.17 -9.21
C LEU A 41 -1.05 -2.68 -10.53
N GLY A 42 0.22 -2.38 -10.80
CA GLY A 42 0.95 -2.89 -11.96
C GLY A 42 1.15 -1.90 -13.09
N VAL A 43 0.57 -0.72 -13.00
CA VAL A 43 0.87 0.43 -13.87
C VAL A 43 1.68 1.49 -13.10
N PRO A 44 2.61 2.21 -13.75
CA PRO A 44 3.47 3.18 -13.06
C PRO A 44 2.72 4.33 -12.39
N ARG A 45 1.66 4.82 -13.02
CA ARG A 45 0.80 5.89 -12.49
C ARG A 45 -0.65 5.47 -12.68
N PRO A 46 -1.25 4.78 -11.71
CA PRO A 46 -2.62 4.30 -11.84
C PRO A 46 -3.62 5.44 -11.69
N HIS A 47 -4.69 5.38 -12.49
CA HIS A 47 -5.89 6.14 -12.21
C HIS A 47 -6.68 5.51 -11.07
N THR A 48 -7.39 6.33 -10.33
CA THR A 48 -8.41 5.87 -9.39
C THR A 48 -9.53 5.18 -10.16
N THR A 49 -9.89 3.98 -9.72
CA THR A 49 -10.91 3.15 -10.40
C THR A 49 -12.26 3.24 -9.70
N HIS A 50 -12.29 3.17 -8.36
CA HIS A 50 -13.51 3.31 -7.58
C HIS A 50 -13.35 4.26 -6.38
N ALA A 51 -14.46 4.86 -5.97
CA ALA A 51 -14.60 5.53 -4.70
C ALA A 51 -15.41 4.69 -3.72
N LEU A 52 -14.94 4.66 -2.48
CA LEU A 52 -15.67 4.11 -1.36
C LEU A 52 -16.50 5.22 -0.72
N VAL A 53 -17.82 5.07 -0.67
CA VAL A 53 -18.72 6.08 -0.10
C VAL A 53 -19.44 5.50 1.11
N ARG A 54 -19.32 6.17 2.27
CA ARG A 54 -20.13 5.87 3.46
C ARG A 54 -21.46 6.59 3.37
N GLY A 55 -22.53 5.85 3.16
CA GLY A 55 -23.90 6.33 3.25
C GLY A 55 -24.46 6.34 4.67
N SER A 56 -25.76 6.60 4.74
CA SER A 56 -26.52 6.56 5.99
C SER A 56 -26.51 5.16 6.63
N HIS A 57 -26.59 5.10 7.96
CA HIS A 57 -26.57 3.84 8.73
C HIS A 57 -25.31 2.97 8.50
N ASP A 58 -24.16 3.57 8.17
CA ASP A 58 -22.88 2.87 7.91
C ASP A 58 -22.94 1.95 6.66
N ALA A 59 -23.89 2.20 5.75
CA ALA A 59 -23.91 1.58 4.43
C ALA A 59 -22.66 2.00 3.65
N VAL A 60 -22.05 1.06 2.92
CA VAL A 60 -20.84 1.31 2.14
C VAL A 60 -21.14 1.03 0.68
N HIS A 61 -20.93 2.01 -0.17
CA HIS A 61 -21.08 1.92 -1.62
C HIS A 61 -19.70 1.96 -2.28
N LEU A 62 -19.50 1.11 -3.28
CA LEU A 62 -18.34 1.18 -4.17
C LEU A 62 -18.83 1.72 -5.51
N VAL A 63 -18.29 2.87 -5.92
CA VAL A 63 -18.75 3.61 -7.10
C VAL A 63 -17.59 3.80 -8.06
N GLU A 64 -17.78 3.52 -9.35
CA GLU A 64 -16.76 3.78 -10.38
C GLU A 64 -16.43 5.28 -10.46
N CYS A 65 -15.14 5.61 -10.59
CA CYS A 65 -14.67 6.99 -10.67
C CYS A 65 -15.19 7.75 -11.90
N ASP A 66 -15.43 7.04 -13.00
CA ASP A 66 -16.02 7.61 -14.22
C ASP A 66 -17.44 8.12 -14.06
N ALA A 67 -18.14 7.60 -13.06
CA ALA A 67 -19.50 8.00 -12.72
C ALA A 67 -19.56 9.18 -11.75
N MET A 68 -18.41 9.78 -11.39
CA MET A 68 -18.33 10.86 -10.41
C MET A 68 -17.73 12.12 -11.00
N SER A 69 -18.51 13.20 -10.98
CA SER A 69 -18.05 14.54 -11.29
C SER A 69 -17.54 15.27 -10.05
N GLY A 70 -16.53 16.14 -10.23
CA GLY A 70 -16.05 17.04 -9.18
C GLY A 70 -15.16 16.37 -8.14
N LEU A 71 -14.74 15.12 -8.36
CA LEU A 71 -13.63 14.50 -7.64
C LEU A 71 -12.40 15.41 -7.68
N THR A 72 -12.16 16.08 -8.79
CA THR A 72 -11.07 17.02 -8.96
C THR A 72 -11.12 18.24 -8.03
N ALA A 73 -12.29 18.77 -7.65
CA ALA A 73 -12.35 19.98 -6.86
C ALA A 73 -11.81 19.79 -5.43
N THR A 74 -10.97 20.71 -4.92
CA THR A 74 -10.49 20.65 -3.51
C THR A 74 -11.56 21.10 -2.52
N THR A 75 -12.66 21.67 -2.99
CA THR A 75 -13.74 22.22 -2.16
C THR A 75 -15.08 21.94 -2.83
N GLY A 76 -16.07 21.56 -2.03
CA GLY A 76 -17.41 21.24 -2.51
C GLY A 76 -17.70 19.74 -2.59
N PRO A 77 -18.97 19.37 -2.82
CA PRO A 77 -19.39 17.98 -2.89
C PRO A 77 -18.87 17.30 -4.17
N VAL A 78 -18.60 16.00 -4.06
CA VAL A 78 -18.47 15.10 -5.20
C VAL A 78 -19.88 14.75 -5.67
N ARG A 79 -20.12 14.77 -6.99
CA ARG A 79 -21.43 14.48 -7.58
C ARG A 79 -21.39 13.17 -8.32
N LEU A 80 -22.46 12.40 -8.23
CA LEU A 80 -22.68 11.19 -9.00
C LEU A 80 -23.56 11.48 -10.20
N ASP A 81 -23.18 10.92 -11.33
CA ASP A 81 -23.94 11.02 -12.57
C ASP A 81 -25.30 10.31 -12.44
N PRO A 82 -26.31 10.74 -13.20
CA PRO A 82 -27.62 10.11 -13.17
C PRO A 82 -27.56 8.67 -13.72
N GLY A 83 -28.21 7.73 -13.04
CA GLY A 83 -28.34 6.34 -13.49
C GLY A 83 -27.22 5.39 -13.04
N VAL A 84 -26.32 5.85 -12.17
CA VAL A 84 -25.26 5.02 -11.58
C VAL A 84 -25.89 3.94 -10.70
N ASP A 85 -25.71 2.68 -11.09
CA ASP A 85 -26.09 1.53 -10.28
C ASP A 85 -25.14 1.43 -9.09
N LEU A 86 -25.60 1.89 -7.93
CA LEU A 86 -24.89 1.68 -6.68
C LEU A 86 -24.89 0.17 -6.44
N ARG A 87 -23.77 -0.51 -6.73
CA ARG A 87 -23.55 -1.93 -6.44
C ARG A 87 -23.56 -2.19 -4.93
N THR A 88 -24.75 -2.10 -4.34
CA THR A 88 -25.17 -2.57 -3.03
C THR A 88 -26.70 -2.51 -3.03
N PRO A 89 -27.42 -3.63 -3.24
CA PRO A 89 -28.87 -3.59 -3.27
C PRO A 89 -29.41 -3.01 -1.96
N PRO A 90 -30.31 -2.01 -1.99
CA PRO A 90 -30.97 -1.53 -0.80
C PRO A 90 -31.88 -2.64 -0.29
N GLY A 91 -31.62 -3.13 0.93
CA GLY A 91 -32.54 -4.07 1.58
C GLY A 91 -31.98 -5.45 1.93
N ARG A 92 -30.69 -5.55 2.28
CA ARG A 92 -30.26 -6.62 3.19
C ARG A 92 -29.19 -6.05 4.10
N ARG A 93 -29.38 -6.16 5.42
CA ARG A 93 -28.30 -6.02 6.40
C ARG A 93 -27.29 -7.13 6.11
N THR A 94 -26.48 -6.97 5.08
CA THR A 94 -25.26 -7.75 4.96
C THR A 94 -24.29 -7.12 5.95
N ASP A 95 -23.68 -7.94 6.79
CA ASP A 95 -22.56 -7.58 7.66
C ASP A 95 -21.31 -7.12 6.87
N GLN A 96 -21.46 -6.76 5.59
CA GLN A 96 -20.40 -6.33 4.69
C GLN A 96 -20.02 -4.88 4.97
N ARG A 97 -19.48 -4.64 6.17
CA ARG A 97 -18.69 -3.44 6.51
C ARG A 97 -17.46 -3.27 5.61
N ARG A 98 -17.16 -4.25 4.74
CA ARG A 98 -16.06 -4.24 3.78
C ARG A 98 -16.60 -4.65 2.41
N PRO A 99 -16.54 -3.78 1.39
CA PRO A 99 -16.86 -4.17 0.03
C PRO A 99 -15.80 -5.12 -0.51
N THR A 100 -16.25 -6.02 -1.37
CA THR A 100 -15.38 -6.88 -2.16
C THR A 100 -14.73 -6.03 -3.25
N LEU A 101 -13.40 -5.87 -3.16
CA LEU A 101 -12.62 -5.17 -4.18
C LEU A 101 -12.22 -6.13 -5.30
N PRO A 102 -12.02 -5.64 -6.54
CA PRO A 102 -11.35 -6.40 -7.59
C PRO A 102 -9.99 -6.94 -7.11
N PRO A 103 -9.56 -8.12 -7.57
CA PRO A 103 -8.39 -8.83 -7.02
C PRO A 103 -7.10 -8.04 -7.14
N ASP A 104 -6.95 -7.22 -8.18
CA ASP A 104 -5.82 -6.36 -8.52
C ASP A 104 -5.89 -4.95 -7.90
N GLU A 105 -6.95 -4.64 -7.16
CA GLU A 105 -7.17 -3.33 -6.57
C GLU A 105 -6.88 -3.25 -5.06
N VAL A 106 -6.39 -2.08 -4.66
CA VAL A 106 -6.15 -1.70 -3.26
C VAL A 106 -6.87 -0.40 -2.92
N LEU A 107 -7.18 -0.22 -1.65
CA LEU A 107 -7.73 1.01 -1.11
C LEU A 107 -6.59 1.92 -0.65
N LEU A 108 -6.49 3.14 -1.16
CA LEU A 108 -5.36 4.03 -0.89
C LEU A 108 -5.27 4.43 0.59
N MET A 109 -6.37 4.82 1.24
CA MET A 109 -6.33 5.17 2.66
C MET A 109 -6.08 3.95 3.54
N ARG A 110 -6.74 2.83 3.26
CA ARG A 110 -6.63 1.61 4.09
C ARG A 110 -5.28 0.90 3.94
N ASP A 111 -4.84 0.74 2.70
CA ASP A 111 -3.74 -0.16 2.35
C ASP A 111 -2.43 0.57 2.07
N VAL A 112 -2.42 1.91 1.94
CA VAL A 112 -1.22 2.71 1.65
C VAL A 112 -0.96 3.75 2.75
N VAL A 113 -1.89 4.66 3.03
CA VAL A 113 -1.69 5.71 4.04
C VAL A 113 -1.50 5.11 5.43
N ASP A 114 -0.59 5.69 6.20
CA ASP A 114 -0.18 5.18 7.51
C ASP A 114 0.29 3.71 7.46
N THR A 115 0.81 3.22 6.33
CA THR A 115 1.42 1.88 6.24
C THR A 115 2.90 1.98 5.96
N GLN A 116 3.64 0.92 6.31
CA GLN A 116 5.04 0.82 5.94
C GLN A 116 5.16 0.48 4.45
N VAL A 117 6.17 1.06 3.82
CA VAL A 117 6.55 0.86 2.42
C VAL A 117 8.06 0.79 2.32
N VAL A 118 8.56 0.04 1.35
CA VAL A 118 9.97 0.03 1.00
C VAL A 118 10.16 0.89 -0.25
N ASP A 119 10.93 1.96 -0.13
CA ASP A 119 11.48 2.71 -1.27
C ASP A 119 12.50 1.80 -1.97
N LEU A 120 12.23 1.45 -3.23
CA LEU A 120 13.04 0.52 -4.01
C LEU A 120 14.34 1.16 -4.52
N GLN A 121 14.40 2.49 -4.62
CA GLN A 121 15.60 3.21 -5.08
C GLN A 121 16.55 3.50 -3.91
N GLY A 122 16.00 4.02 -2.81
CA GLY A 122 16.79 4.34 -1.62
C GLY A 122 17.01 3.14 -0.70
N HIS A 123 16.29 2.05 -0.91
CA HIS A 123 16.19 0.93 0.01
C HIS A 123 15.95 1.44 1.44
N HIS A 124 14.78 2.00 1.70
CA HIS A 124 14.41 2.43 3.06
C HIS A 124 13.00 1.99 3.40
N LEU A 125 12.82 1.39 4.58
CA LEU A 125 11.50 1.12 5.13
C LEU A 125 10.98 2.39 5.80
N THR A 126 9.96 3.01 5.22
CA THR A 126 9.36 4.26 5.71
C THR A 126 7.84 4.12 5.79
N ARG A 127 7.17 5.02 6.51
CA ARG A 127 5.71 5.06 6.56
C ARG A 127 5.19 6.09 5.57
N VAL A 128 4.13 5.74 4.83
CA VAL A 128 3.42 6.71 4.00
C VAL A 128 2.58 7.60 4.89
N SER A 129 2.75 8.89 4.73
CA SER A 129 1.94 9.88 5.42
C SER A 129 0.72 10.29 4.61
N ASP A 130 0.85 10.38 3.29
CA ASP A 130 -0.24 10.73 2.38
C ASP A 130 0.04 10.26 0.95
N VAL A 131 -0.97 10.30 0.09
CA VAL A 131 -0.85 10.02 -1.34
C VAL A 131 -1.08 11.30 -2.13
N LEU A 132 -0.15 11.61 -3.02
CA LEU A 132 -0.21 12.75 -3.91
C LEU A 132 -0.90 12.36 -5.21
N LEU A 133 -1.99 13.07 -5.50
CA LEU A 133 -2.87 12.84 -6.63
C LEU A 133 -2.73 14.00 -7.62
N SER A 134 -2.66 13.70 -8.91
CA SER A 134 -2.92 14.67 -9.97
C SER A 134 -4.35 14.51 -10.45
N ARG A 135 -4.95 15.61 -10.86
CA ARG A 135 -6.24 15.58 -11.55
C ARG A 135 -6.02 15.12 -12.99
N ASP A 136 -6.91 14.27 -13.48
CA ASP A 136 -7.01 13.92 -14.90
C ASP A 136 -8.48 13.65 -15.27
N GLY A 137 -9.11 14.60 -15.97
CA GLY A 137 -10.56 14.57 -16.21
C GLY A 137 -11.35 14.54 -14.90
N ASP A 138 -12.25 13.58 -14.76
CA ASP A 138 -13.02 13.33 -13.52
C ASP A 138 -12.35 12.29 -12.59
N ARG A 139 -11.15 11.81 -12.95
CA ARG A 139 -10.37 10.86 -12.16
C ARG A 139 -9.20 11.55 -11.47
N PHE A 140 -8.64 10.84 -10.51
CA PHE A 140 -7.31 11.13 -9.99
C PHE A 140 -6.29 10.16 -10.58
N LEU A 141 -5.10 10.67 -10.86
CA LEU A 141 -3.91 9.91 -11.19
C LEU A 141 -2.99 9.90 -9.96
N VAL A 142 -2.56 8.73 -9.50
CA VAL A 142 -1.58 8.64 -8.41
C VAL A 142 -0.19 8.99 -8.95
N LEU A 143 0.43 10.02 -8.38
CA LEU A 143 1.77 10.45 -8.77
C LEU A 143 2.85 9.85 -7.86
N SER A 144 2.73 10.12 -6.57
CA SER A 144 3.76 9.83 -5.58
C SER A 144 3.13 9.64 -4.21
N VAL A 145 3.89 9.11 -3.27
CA VAL A 145 3.52 9.11 -1.85
C VAL A 145 4.35 10.15 -1.10
N ASP A 146 3.74 10.83 -0.14
CA ASP A 146 4.46 11.63 0.85
C ASP A 146 4.95 10.70 1.96
N LEU A 147 6.27 10.63 2.13
CA LEU A 147 6.95 9.88 3.21
C LEU A 147 7.39 10.80 4.35
N GLY A 148 7.09 12.11 4.27
CA GLY A 148 7.55 13.11 5.21
C GLY A 148 6.86 13.01 6.57
N ALA A 149 7.61 13.22 7.64
CA ALA A 149 7.07 13.35 9.00
C ALA A 149 6.15 14.58 9.16
N GLY A 150 6.20 15.54 8.23
CA GLY A 150 5.41 16.76 8.25
C GLY A 150 3.91 16.51 8.29
N ALA A 151 3.41 15.56 7.51
CA ALA A 151 1.99 15.20 7.52
C ALA A 151 1.55 14.59 8.87
N MET A 152 2.38 13.74 9.48
CA MET A 152 2.13 13.22 10.83
C MET A 152 2.14 14.33 11.89
N LEU A 153 3.10 15.26 11.81
CA LEU A 153 3.17 16.43 12.69
C LEU A 153 1.96 17.37 12.52
N ARG A 154 1.47 17.56 11.29
CA ARG A 154 0.22 18.32 11.03
C ARG A 154 -1.00 17.66 11.67
N ARG A 155 -1.09 16.33 11.63
CA ARG A 155 -2.18 15.55 12.28
C ARG A 155 -2.13 15.61 13.80
N LEU A 156 -0.95 15.78 14.39
CA LEU A 156 -0.76 16.01 15.83
C LEU A 156 -0.94 17.48 16.25
N GLY A 157 -1.30 18.38 15.32
CA GLY A 157 -1.46 19.81 15.60
C GLY A 157 -0.16 20.62 15.62
N LEU A 158 0.99 19.97 15.36
CA LEU A 158 2.34 20.57 15.42
C LEU A 158 2.72 21.26 14.10
N ARG A 159 1.83 22.13 13.58
CA ARG A 159 1.98 22.80 12.27
C ARG A 159 3.30 23.57 12.11
N ARG A 160 3.81 24.17 13.20
CA ARG A 160 5.06 24.95 13.16
C ARG A 160 6.29 24.06 12.96
N MET A 161 6.29 22.86 13.54
CA MET A 161 7.37 21.87 13.40
C MET A 161 7.29 21.16 12.05
N ALA A 162 6.08 20.92 11.54
CA ALA A 162 5.88 20.33 10.23
C ALA A 162 6.54 21.13 9.09
N ARG A 163 6.72 22.45 9.23
CA ARG A 163 7.43 23.29 8.25
C ARG A 163 8.94 23.01 8.16
N TYR A 164 9.52 22.40 9.19
CA TYR A 164 10.93 22.03 9.20
C TYR A 164 11.16 20.55 8.84
N ALA A 165 10.08 19.77 8.79
CA ALA A 165 10.16 18.41 8.26
C ALA A 165 10.22 18.51 6.73
N GLY A 166 11.38 18.19 6.15
CA GLY A 166 11.56 18.24 4.70
C GLY A 166 10.50 17.42 3.96
N GLU A 167 10.12 17.90 2.79
CA GLU A 167 9.23 17.17 1.87
C GLU A 167 10.02 16.01 1.27
N ARG A 168 9.58 14.78 1.53
CA ARG A 168 10.17 13.59 0.93
C ARG A 168 9.06 12.84 0.21
N SER A 169 8.98 13.01 -1.10
CA SER A 169 8.09 12.25 -1.96
C SER A 169 8.86 11.16 -2.69
N VAL A 170 8.20 10.02 -2.92
CA VAL A 170 8.73 8.91 -3.74
C VAL A 170 7.68 8.57 -4.78
N ASP A 171 8.11 8.39 -6.04
CA ASP A 171 7.21 8.01 -7.15
C ASP A 171 6.50 6.71 -6.80
N TRP A 172 5.21 6.63 -7.12
CA TRP A 172 4.41 5.46 -6.84
C TRP A 172 5.02 4.16 -7.41
N HIS A 173 5.64 4.25 -8.59
CA HIS A 173 6.29 3.11 -9.23
C HIS A 173 7.57 2.66 -8.54
N ASP A 174 8.14 3.42 -7.61
CA ASP A 174 9.37 3.06 -6.90
C ASP A 174 9.09 2.45 -5.52
N LEU A 175 7.85 2.02 -5.26
CA LEU A 175 7.43 1.53 -3.96
C LEU A 175 7.06 0.06 -3.95
N HIS A 176 7.50 -0.62 -2.90
CA HIS A 176 6.95 -1.89 -2.48
C HIS A 176 6.10 -1.71 -1.22
N LEU A 177 4.81 -1.97 -1.35
CA LEU A 177 3.80 -1.78 -0.32
C LEU A 177 3.81 -2.99 0.63
N THR A 178 3.87 -2.76 1.95
CA THR A 178 3.97 -3.86 2.92
C THR A 178 2.67 -4.14 3.66
N SER A 179 1.57 -3.44 3.36
CA SER A 179 0.27 -3.79 3.92
C SER A 179 -0.16 -5.17 3.39
N PRO A 180 -0.86 -6.03 4.17
CA PRO A 180 -1.13 -7.40 3.77
C PRO A 180 -1.84 -7.51 2.42
N ARG A 181 -2.85 -6.66 2.18
CA ARG A 181 -3.57 -6.61 0.91
C ARG A 181 -2.64 -6.14 -0.21
N ALA A 182 -2.03 -4.96 -0.07
CA ALA A 182 -1.27 -4.39 -1.18
C ALA A 182 -0.04 -5.22 -1.53
N HIS A 183 0.64 -5.80 -0.53
CA HIS A 183 1.74 -6.71 -0.75
C HIS A 183 1.31 -7.91 -1.61
N GLN A 184 0.23 -8.60 -1.22
CA GLN A 184 -0.28 -9.76 -1.95
C GLN A 184 -0.73 -9.41 -3.37
N VAL A 185 -1.40 -8.26 -3.54
CA VAL A 185 -1.77 -7.76 -4.87
C VAL A 185 -0.52 -7.48 -5.71
N GLN A 186 0.51 -6.84 -5.15
CA GLN A 186 1.77 -6.61 -5.87
C GLN A 186 2.43 -7.92 -6.30
N LEU A 187 2.49 -8.92 -5.41
CA LEU A 187 3.08 -10.22 -5.75
C LEU A 187 2.35 -10.91 -6.90
N ALA A 188 1.02 -10.83 -6.93
CA ALA A 188 0.18 -11.41 -8.00
C ALA A 188 0.23 -10.63 -9.32
N THR A 189 0.79 -9.42 -9.32
CA THR A 189 0.77 -8.52 -10.48
C THR A 189 2.07 -8.61 -11.27
N ALA A 190 1.99 -8.75 -12.59
CA ALA A 190 3.17 -8.91 -13.45
C ALA A 190 3.94 -7.58 -13.69
N GLY A 191 3.25 -6.44 -13.72
CA GLY A 191 3.83 -5.13 -14.06
C GLY A 191 4.59 -4.43 -12.93
N VAL A 192 4.72 -5.06 -11.76
CA VAL A 192 5.30 -4.44 -10.56
C VAL A 192 6.82 -4.32 -10.62
N PRO A 193 7.39 -3.31 -9.94
CA PRO A 193 8.79 -2.92 -10.13
C PRO A 193 9.76 -3.96 -9.56
N PHE A 194 9.41 -4.62 -8.44
CA PHE A 194 10.30 -5.61 -7.82
C PHE A 194 10.67 -6.76 -8.77
N ARG A 195 9.80 -7.08 -9.75
CA ARG A 195 10.07 -8.11 -10.76
C ARG A 195 11.21 -7.75 -11.71
N ARG A 196 11.65 -6.50 -11.76
CA ARG A 196 12.80 -6.05 -12.57
C ARG A 196 14.08 -5.85 -11.76
N LEU A 197 14.01 -5.96 -10.43
CA LEU A 197 15.17 -5.77 -9.57
C LEU A 197 16.23 -6.84 -9.77
N GLY A 198 17.49 -6.41 -9.65
CA GLY A 198 18.65 -7.29 -9.64
C GLY A 198 18.78 -8.05 -8.31
N PRO A 199 19.71 -9.02 -8.21
CA PRO A 199 19.91 -9.81 -7.00
C PRO A 199 20.23 -8.98 -5.75
N ALA A 200 21.07 -7.95 -5.87
CA ALA A 200 21.44 -7.07 -4.76
C ALA A 200 20.23 -6.25 -4.26
N ASP A 201 19.46 -5.66 -5.17
CA ASP A 201 18.29 -4.85 -4.79
C ASP A 201 17.17 -5.72 -4.18
N LEU A 202 16.98 -6.94 -4.71
CA LEU A 202 16.08 -7.93 -4.12
C LEU A 202 16.54 -8.33 -2.71
N ALA A 203 17.85 -8.50 -2.50
CA ALA A 203 18.41 -8.78 -1.18
C ALA A 203 18.12 -7.65 -0.19
N GLU A 204 18.29 -6.40 -0.60
CA GLU A 204 17.95 -5.22 0.20
C GLU A 204 16.45 -5.16 0.52
N LEU A 205 15.58 -5.48 -0.45
CA LEU A 205 14.13 -5.57 -0.23
C LEU A 205 13.80 -6.66 0.80
N LEU A 206 14.35 -7.87 0.65
CA LEU A 206 14.16 -8.99 1.59
C LEU A 206 14.62 -8.66 3.01
N ALA A 207 15.69 -7.87 3.15
CA ALA A 207 16.20 -7.45 4.46
C ALA A 207 15.23 -6.51 5.20
N ARG A 208 14.43 -5.72 4.47
CA ARG A 208 13.50 -4.71 5.01
C ARG A 208 12.10 -5.25 5.29
N LEU A 209 11.73 -6.34 4.64
CA LEU A 209 10.45 -6.99 4.86
C LEU A 209 10.45 -7.77 6.18
N SER A 210 9.25 -7.92 6.75
CA SER A 210 9.01 -8.92 7.80
C SER A 210 9.33 -10.32 7.26
N THR A 211 9.61 -11.28 8.14
CA THR A 211 9.88 -12.65 7.69
C THR A 211 8.76 -13.20 6.81
N ALA A 212 7.49 -12.96 7.16
CA ALA A 212 6.36 -13.40 6.35
C ALA A 212 6.36 -12.75 4.97
N GLY A 213 6.47 -11.42 4.87
CA GLY A 213 6.48 -10.74 3.57
C GLY A 213 7.72 -11.06 2.71
N ALA A 214 8.87 -11.28 3.35
CA ALA A 214 10.07 -11.75 2.65
C ALA A 214 9.88 -13.17 2.09
N MET A 215 9.21 -14.06 2.83
CA MET A 215 8.90 -15.41 2.36
C MET A 215 7.85 -15.42 1.25
N ASP A 216 6.83 -14.57 1.32
CA ASP A 216 5.86 -14.40 0.25
C ASP A 216 6.56 -13.92 -1.03
N LEU A 217 7.49 -12.97 -0.91
CA LEU A 217 8.32 -12.51 -2.02
C LEU A 217 9.24 -13.61 -2.57
N VAL A 218 9.94 -14.36 -1.72
CA VAL A 218 10.80 -15.50 -2.13
C VAL A 218 10.01 -16.52 -2.94
N ARG A 219 8.78 -16.85 -2.52
CA ARG A 219 7.92 -17.82 -3.20
C ARG A 219 7.28 -17.28 -4.49
N ALA A 220 7.10 -15.96 -4.59
CA ALA A 220 6.58 -15.32 -5.80
C ALA A 220 7.65 -15.13 -6.89
N LEU A 221 8.93 -15.28 -6.54
CA LEU A 221 10.05 -15.21 -7.47
C LEU A 221 10.34 -16.59 -8.07
N GLU A 222 10.83 -16.58 -9.31
CA GLU A 222 11.42 -17.78 -9.91
C GLU A 222 12.59 -18.32 -9.05
N PRO A 223 12.73 -19.65 -8.88
CA PRO A 223 13.70 -20.25 -7.96
C PRO A 223 15.13 -19.73 -8.12
N ARG A 224 15.61 -19.57 -9.36
CA ARG A 224 16.95 -19.04 -9.65
C ARG A 224 17.14 -17.60 -9.16
N ARG A 225 16.10 -16.76 -9.27
CA ARG A 225 16.15 -15.37 -8.80
C ARG A 225 16.04 -15.28 -7.28
N ALA A 226 15.20 -16.11 -6.67
CA ALA A 226 15.12 -16.24 -5.23
C ALA A 226 16.47 -16.69 -4.64
N ALA A 227 17.11 -17.68 -5.25
CA ALA A 227 18.44 -18.15 -4.88
C ALA A 227 19.48 -17.04 -4.95
N ALA A 228 19.53 -16.31 -6.06
CA ALA A 228 20.45 -15.19 -6.23
C ALA A 228 20.21 -14.09 -5.19
N ALA A 229 18.96 -13.70 -4.93
CA ALA A 229 18.64 -12.69 -3.92
C ALA A 229 19.05 -13.12 -2.50
N ILE A 230 18.82 -14.40 -2.14
CA ILE A 230 19.23 -14.93 -0.84
C ILE A 230 20.76 -14.99 -0.72
N ARG A 231 21.46 -15.36 -1.80
CA ARG A 231 22.93 -15.36 -1.85
C ARG A 231 23.53 -13.97 -1.65
N HIS A 232 22.92 -12.94 -2.25
CA HIS A 232 23.38 -11.55 -2.12
C HIS A 232 22.95 -10.91 -0.79
N SER A 233 22.02 -11.54 -0.05
CA SER A 233 21.60 -11.07 1.26
C SER A 233 22.67 -11.27 2.31
N HIS A 234 22.68 -10.40 3.32
CA HIS A 234 23.49 -10.60 4.51
C HIS A 234 23.23 -12.02 5.10
N PRO A 235 24.26 -12.77 5.53
CA PRO A 235 24.11 -14.17 5.94
C PRO A 235 23.01 -14.44 6.98
N ARG A 236 22.79 -13.48 7.90
CA ARG A 236 21.69 -13.55 8.88
C ARG A 236 20.30 -13.53 8.23
N VAL A 237 20.10 -12.69 7.21
CA VAL A 237 18.84 -12.62 6.46
C VAL A 237 18.66 -13.89 5.65
N GLY A 238 19.69 -14.31 4.88
CA GLY A 238 19.62 -15.51 4.07
C GLY A 238 19.32 -16.77 4.91
N ARG A 239 19.98 -16.93 6.05
CA ARG A 239 19.73 -18.02 7.00
C ARG A 239 18.31 -17.99 7.55
N ARG A 240 17.84 -16.81 7.98
CA ARG A 240 16.46 -16.62 8.47
C ARG A 240 15.45 -17.11 7.43
N LEU A 241 15.65 -16.77 6.15
CA LEU A 241 14.74 -17.17 5.07
C LEU A 241 14.84 -18.67 4.77
N MET A 242 16.06 -19.20 4.63
CA MET A 242 16.29 -20.64 4.42
C MET A 242 15.59 -21.50 5.50
N GLN A 243 15.64 -21.08 6.76
CA GLN A 243 15.01 -21.79 7.88
C GLN A 243 13.48 -21.87 7.81
N HIS A 244 12.82 -20.96 7.06
CA HIS A 244 11.37 -20.94 6.88
C HIS A 244 10.92 -21.65 5.59
N LEU A 245 11.86 -22.09 4.75
CA LEU A 245 11.60 -22.96 3.61
C LEU A 245 11.53 -24.42 4.08
N SER A 246 10.63 -25.19 3.49
CA SER A 246 10.60 -26.65 3.61
C SER A 246 11.88 -27.28 3.02
N PRO A 247 12.24 -28.51 3.39
CA PRO A 247 13.40 -29.19 2.80
C PRO A 247 13.35 -29.28 1.27
N GLN A 248 12.14 -29.45 0.70
CA GLN A 248 11.96 -29.45 -0.75
C GLN A 248 12.22 -28.07 -1.36
N GLU A 249 11.62 -27.01 -0.80
CA GLU A 249 11.86 -25.64 -1.28
C GLU A 249 13.35 -25.25 -1.17
N GLN A 250 14.05 -25.68 -0.12
CA GLN A 250 15.48 -25.46 0.03
C GLN A 250 16.26 -26.18 -1.06
N HIS A 251 15.94 -27.45 -1.32
CA HIS A 251 16.59 -28.23 -2.37
C HIS A 251 16.37 -27.61 -3.75
N ASP A 252 15.13 -27.27 -4.10
CA ASP A 252 14.77 -26.66 -5.39
C ASP A 252 15.51 -25.34 -5.60
N LEU A 253 15.61 -24.52 -4.56
CA LEU A 253 16.30 -23.23 -4.60
C LEU A 253 17.82 -23.40 -4.76
N VAL A 254 18.44 -24.33 -4.03
CA VAL A 254 19.87 -24.63 -4.16
C VAL A 254 20.19 -25.22 -5.54
N SER A 255 19.34 -26.10 -6.05
CA SER A 255 19.49 -26.75 -7.36
C SER A 255 19.29 -25.77 -8.53
N ALA A 256 18.46 -24.75 -8.36
CA ALA A 256 18.27 -23.70 -9.37
C ALA A 256 19.38 -22.64 -9.38
N ALA A 257 20.24 -22.60 -8.36
CA ALA A 257 21.32 -21.65 -8.25
C ALA A 257 22.46 -21.97 -9.25
N PRO A 258 23.25 -20.96 -9.69
CA PRO A 258 24.52 -21.20 -10.34
C PRO A 258 25.46 -22.09 -9.50
N ALA A 259 26.34 -22.85 -10.14
CA ALA A 259 27.20 -23.82 -9.44
C ALA A 259 28.16 -23.15 -8.45
N GLU A 260 28.61 -21.93 -8.74
CA GLU A 260 29.39 -21.08 -7.85
C GLU A 260 28.60 -20.62 -6.60
N ASP A 261 27.27 -20.68 -6.67
CA ASP A 261 26.38 -20.23 -5.62
C ASP A 261 25.95 -21.32 -4.64
N THR A 262 25.90 -22.56 -5.11
CA THR A 262 25.49 -23.75 -4.37
C THR A 262 26.21 -23.93 -3.03
N PRO A 263 27.55 -23.80 -2.90
CA PRO A 263 28.23 -24.04 -1.63
C PRO A 263 27.80 -23.06 -0.53
N ALA A 264 27.67 -21.77 -0.86
CA ALA A 264 27.27 -20.76 0.11
C ALA A 264 25.82 -20.94 0.55
N LEU A 265 24.91 -21.24 -0.38
CA LEU A 265 23.50 -21.50 -0.06
C LEU A 265 23.34 -22.78 0.78
N THR A 266 24.11 -23.82 0.47
CA THR A 266 24.15 -25.06 1.25
C THR A 266 24.63 -24.80 2.69
N HIS A 267 25.65 -23.95 2.85
CA HIS A 267 26.13 -23.56 4.17
C HIS A 267 25.07 -22.83 5.00
N LEU A 268 24.19 -22.03 4.37
CA LEU A 268 23.08 -21.37 5.08
C LEU A 268 22.05 -22.37 5.64
N VAL A 269 21.87 -23.51 4.99
CA VAL A 269 20.98 -24.60 5.43
C VAL A 269 21.62 -25.40 6.57
N GLN A 270 22.91 -25.72 6.45
CA GLN A 270 23.65 -26.57 7.38
C GLN A 270 23.99 -25.85 8.70
N ASP A 271 24.28 -24.55 8.66
CA ASP A 271 24.57 -23.72 9.83
C ASP A 271 23.29 -23.32 10.57
N ARG A 272 22.45 -24.33 10.88
CA ARG A 272 21.46 -24.26 11.95
C ARG A 272 22.24 -24.03 13.23
N ALA A 273 22.26 -22.77 13.69
CA ALA A 273 22.64 -22.48 15.07
C ALA A 273 21.90 -23.48 15.96
N PRO A 274 22.58 -24.17 16.90
CA PRO A 274 21.91 -25.13 17.77
C PRO A 274 20.75 -24.40 18.41
N ALA A 275 19.56 -25.00 18.33
CA ALA A 275 18.35 -24.44 18.94
C ALA A 275 18.74 -24.00 20.36
N ALA A 276 18.70 -22.69 20.62
CA ALA A 276 18.99 -22.17 21.94
C ALA A 276 18.07 -22.92 22.90
N SER A 277 18.67 -23.73 23.77
CA SER A 277 18.00 -24.52 24.77
C SER A 277 16.93 -23.68 25.47
N THR A 278 15.71 -24.18 25.44
CA THR A 278 14.58 -23.75 26.28
C THR A 278 15.06 -23.48 27.70
N GLY A 279 15.02 -22.22 28.15
CA GLY A 279 15.44 -21.88 29.52
C GLY A 279 15.46 -20.41 29.87
N SER A 280 14.27 -19.82 30.08
CA SER A 280 13.93 -18.83 31.12
C SER A 280 13.03 -17.71 30.58
N PRO A 281 11.79 -17.56 31.07
CA PRO A 281 10.86 -16.57 30.55
C PRO A 281 11.25 -15.18 31.08
N ARG A 282 11.84 -14.37 30.21
CA ARG A 282 11.89 -12.92 30.44
C ARG A 282 10.46 -12.39 30.45
N ARG A 283 9.92 -12.14 31.65
CA ARG A 283 8.65 -11.42 31.87
C ARG A 283 8.73 -10.04 31.21
N TYR A 284 8.20 -9.93 30.01
CA TYR A 284 7.81 -8.63 29.48
C TYR A 284 6.57 -8.18 30.25
N ARG A 285 6.73 -7.14 31.08
CA ARG A 285 5.58 -6.39 31.62
C ARG A 285 4.89 -5.74 30.42
N ARG A 286 3.74 -6.28 30.00
CA ARG A 286 2.81 -5.57 29.13
C ARG A 286 2.36 -4.32 29.89
N THR A 287 2.74 -3.16 29.38
CA THR A 287 2.00 -1.94 29.67
C THR A 287 0.71 -2.01 28.88
N ASP A 288 -0.40 -2.26 29.57
CA ASP A 288 -1.73 -2.00 29.05
C ASP A 288 -1.86 -0.50 28.78
N GLY A 289 -2.09 -0.13 27.52
CA GLY A 289 -2.50 1.24 27.23
C GLY A 289 -2.18 1.67 25.82
N TRP A 290 -3.12 1.42 24.89
CA TRP A 290 -3.57 2.46 23.96
C TRP A 290 -5.06 2.25 23.73
N ARG A 291 -5.85 3.16 24.32
CA ARG A 291 -7.31 3.21 24.17
C ARG A 291 -7.63 3.62 22.73
N LEU A 292 -8.60 2.92 22.14
CA LEU A 292 -9.26 3.29 20.89
C LEU A 292 -9.80 4.73 21.00
N HIS A 293 -9.29 5.63 20.17
CA HIS A 293 -9.93 6.93 19.95
C HIS A 293 -11.24 6.71 19.20
N ARG A 294 -12.38 6.86 19.89
CA ARG A 294 -13.68 7.13 19.26
C ARG A 294 -13.72 8.61 18.88
N PRO A 295 -14.15 8.98 17.66
CA PRO A 295 -14.46 10.37 17.35
C PRO A 295 -15.69 10.83 18.13
N PRO A 296 -15.80 12.12 18.50
CA PRO A 296 -16.97 12.65 19.17
C PRO A 296 -18.17 12.61 18.23
N ARG A 297 -19.28 12.06 18.72
CA ARG A 297 -20.60 12.23 18.09
C ARG A 297 -21.03 13.69 18.28
N ARG A 298 -21.30 14.39 17.18
CA ARG A 298 -22.26 15.49 17.14
C ARG A 298 -23.34 15.09 16.16
#